data_AF-W2EUU6-F1
#
_entry.id   AF-W2EUU6-F1
#
_cell.length_a   1.000
_cell.length_b   1.000
_cell.length_c   1.000
_cell.angle_alpha   90.00
_cell.angle_beta   90.00
_cell.angle_gamma   90.00
#
_symmetry.space_group_name_H-M   'P 1'
#
loop_
_entity.id
_entity.type
_entity.pdbx_description
1 polymer ?
#
loop_
_entity_poly.entity_id
_entity_poly.type
_entity_poly.pdbx_seq_one_letter_code
_entity_poly.pdbx_strand_id
1 'polypeptide(L)'
;MSEYGIYLYAVTPDAGGDATAGTTGDAGPGTGPETAPAAGEDATAGTTAPGGGTSGLHGVLGGPVRPIRHAGLVAHVGEVPLDQFGEGPLRRLLEDLDWVEGVARAHHHVVEALAAAGPVAPVRLVTVYTGEDQVRDLLDRRRDDFADLLARVAGRHEWGVKAYVTRAAPPAPTAEPAPGRGSTSPGTAYLQRRKASLRSREDVWRAAAERAERLHAALGEIAVAGRRHRPQDPQLSGRNDVMVLNGAYLVDPDRDGEFAAALDAFRGEGMDVELTGPWAPYSFTSLDLGSDRGGGAR
;
A
#
# COMPACT_ATOMS: atom_id res chain seq x y z
N MET A 1 14.15 27.46 19.00
CA MET A 1 13.99 26.29 18.10
C MET A 1 12.62 25.72 18.41
N SER A 2 11.82 25.37 17.40
CA SER A 2 10.50 24.75 17.64
C SER A 2 10.70 23.45 18.41
N GLU A 3 9.89 23.20 19.42
CA GLU A 3 9.85 21.91 20.15
C GLU A 3 9.13 20.82 19.34
N TYR A 4 8.44 21.22 18.27
CA TYR A 4 7.61 20.37 17.42
C TYR A 4 8.10 20.37 15.97
N GLY A 5 7.99 19.21 15.34
CA GLY A 5 8.18 18.98 13.92
C GLY A 5 6.85 18.74 13.21
N ILE A 6 6.91 18.77 11.88
CA ILE A 6 5.77 18.57 10.99
C ILE A 6 5.86 17.18 10.38
N TYR A 7 5.00 16.27 10.83
CA TYR A 7 4.84 14.94 10.27
C TYR A 7 3.98 15.02 9.01
N LEU A 8 4.51 14.58 7.87
CA LEU A 8 3.79 14.53 6.60
C LEU A 8 3.15 13.14 6.42
N TYR A 9 1.83 13.09 6.18
CA TYR A 9 1.09 11.84 5.95
C TYR A 9 0.97 11.53 4.46
N ALA A 10 0.51 12.52 3.68
CA ALA A 10 0.25 12.36 2.26
C ALA A 10 0.14 13.72 1.56
N VAL A 11 0.19 13.68 0.23
CA VAL A 11 -0.11 14.81 -0.65
C VAL A 11 -1.32 14.48 -1.52
N THR A 12 -2.23 15.44 -1.71
CA THR A 12 -3.39 15.33 -2.61
C THR A 12 -3.43 16.52 -3.58
N PRO A 13 -4.22 16.47 -4.67
CA PRO A 13 -4.47 17.64 -5.50
C PRO A 13 -5.17 18.74 -4.68
N ASP A 14 -4.88 20.00 -4.99
CA ASP A 14 -5.69 21.11 -4.50
C ASP A 14 -6.92 21.28 -5.39
N ALA A 15 -8.06 20.75 -4.94
CA ALA A 15 -9.35 20.94 -5.62
C ALA A 15 -9.87 22.39 -5.58
N GLY A 16 -9.12 23.33 -4.99
CA GLY A 16 -9.49 24.74 -4.79
C GLY A 16 -9.03 25.73 -5.87
N GLY A 17 -8.76 25.27 -7.10
CA GLY A 17 -8.48 26.14 -8.25
C GLY A 17 -9.69 26.23 -9.18
N ASP A 18 -10.40 27.34 -9.12
CA ASP A 18 -11.59 27.66 -9.90
C ASP A 18 -11.44 27.40 -11.41
N ALA A 19 -12.36 26.61 -11.96
CA ALA A 19 -12.59 26.50 -13.40
C ALA A 19 -13.39 27.72 -13.86
N THR A 20 -12.76 28.88 -13.98
CA THR A 20 -13.39 30.08 -14.56
C THR A 20 -12.60 30.63 -15.74
N ALA A 21 -12.89 30.09 -16.93
CA ALA A 21 -12.93 30.79 -18.23
C ALA A 21 -13.18 29.74 -19.34
N GLY A 22 -14.26 29.73 -20.11
CA GLY A 22 -15.42 30.60 -20.17
C GLY A 22 -16.43 29.97 -21.14
N THR A 23 -17.72 30.19 -20.90
CA THR A 23 -18.72 30.17 -21.95
C THR A 23 -19.78 31.18 -21.57
N THR A 24 -19.76 32.28 -22.31
CA THR A 24 -20.78 33.32 -22.36
C THR A 24 -22.03 32.83 -23.08
N GLY A 25 -23.18 33.29 -22.59
CA GLY A 25 -24.48 33.26 -23.28
C GLY A 25 -25.48 32.36 -22.56
N ASP A 26 -26.72 32.76 -22.29
CA ASP A 26 -27.48 33.99 -22.48
C ASP A 26 -28.75 33.79 -21.62
N ALA A 27 -29.25 34.87 -21.00
CA ALA A 27 -30.39 34.83 -20.10
C ALA A 27 -31.61 35.48 -20.75
N GLY A 28 -32.74 34.76 -20.76
CA GLY A 28 -34.07 35.28 -21.10
C GLY A 28 -35.12 34.80 -20.09
N PRO A 29 -36.02 35.65 -19.55
CA PRO A 29 -36.82 35.35 -18.37
C PRO A 29 -38.28 34.95 -18.69
N GLY A 30 -38.94 34.25 -17.75
CA GLY A 30 -40.38 33.94 -17.81
C GLY A 30 -40.98 33.62 -16.43
N THR A 31 -41.98 34.42 -16.06
CA THR A 31 -42.70 34.54 -14.77
C THR A 31 -43.73 33.41 -14.50
N GLY A 32 -43.98 33.06 -13.21
CA GLY A 32 -44.85 31.95 -12.70
C GLY A 32 -46.38 32.17 -12.76
N PRO A 33 -47.25 31.68 -11.83
CA PRO A 33 -47.07 30.86 -10.59
C PRO A 33 -48.12 29.71 -10.35
N GLU A 34 -48.14 29.15 -9.11
CA GLU A 34 -49.29 28.51 -8.39
C GLU A 34 -49.58 27.00 -8.65
N THR A 35 -49.78 26.03 -7.73
CA THR A 35 -50.17 25.92 -6.29
C THR A 35 -49.78 24.53 -5.73
N ALA A 36 -49.51 24.43 -4.41
CA ALA A 36 -49.44 23.19 -3.59
C ALA A 36 -50.79 22.94 -2.88
N PRO A 37 -51.09 21.77 -2.23
CA PRO A 37 -50.50 21.36 -0.93
C PRO A 37 -50.25 19.83 -0.77
N ALA A 38 -49.14 19.38 -0.16
CA ALA A 38 -48.87 19.08 1.27
C ALA A 38 -49.23 17.63 1.74
N ALA A 39 -48.21 16.86 2.15
CA ALA A 39 -48.05 16.29 3.51
C ALA A 39 -47.06 15.10 3.51
N GLY A 40 -46.08 15.10 4.44
CA GLY A 40 -45.32 13.91 4.84
C GLY A 40 -43.81 14.10 5.09
N GLU A 41 -43.46 14.83 6.16
CA GLU A 41 -42.39 14.56 7.17
C GLU A 41 -41.03 13.99 6.71
N ASP A 42 -39.98 14.83 6.64
CA ASP A 42 -38.92 15.08 7.66
C ASP A 42 -37.65 14.23 7.41
N ALA A 43 -36.73 14.69 6.55
CA ALA A 43 -35.54 15.51 6.87
C ALA A 43 -34.52 14.76 7.78
N THR A 44 -33.35 14.34 7.32
CA THR A 44 -32.28 15.23 6.84
C THR A 44 -31.30 14.46 5.95
N ALA A 45 -31.38 14.70 4.64
CA ALA A 45 -30.30 14.36 3.71
C ALA A 45 -29.24 15.47 3.81
N GLY A 46 -28.17 15.21 4.56
CA GLY A 46 -26.95 16.02 4.49
C GLY A 46 -26.32 15.85 3.12
N THR A 47 -26.62 16.76 2.21
CA THR A 47 -25.82 16.96 1.00
C THR A 47 -24.50 17.58 1.43
N THR A 48 -23.50 16.75 1.69
CA THR A 48 -22.14 17.21 1.90
C THR A 48 -21.53 17.49 0.53
N ALA A 49 -21.27 18.76 0.24
CA ALA A 49 -20.42 19.15 -0.88
C ALA A 49 -19.04 18.44 -0.77
N PRO A 50 -18.35 18.13 -1.88
CA PRO A 50 -17.04 17.49 -1.83
C PRO A 50 -15.97 18.53 -1.47
N GLY A 51 -15.98 18.96 -0.21
CA GLY A 51 -14.84 19.62 0.40
C GLY A 51 -13.95 18.55 1.00
N GLY A 52 -12.78 18.31 0.41
CA GLY A 52 -11.72 17.48 1.01
C GLY A 52 -11.20 18.11 2.29
N GLY A 53 -12.01 18.09 3.35
CA GLY A 53 -11.70 18.65 4.65
C GLY A 53 -11.17 17.59 5.58
N THR A 54 -10.00 17.81 6.16
CA THR A 54 -9.44 16.99 7.25
C THR A 54 -10.14 17.24 8.59
N SER A 55 -11.33 17.86 8.58
CA SER A 55 -12.01 18.31 9.78
C SER A 55 -12.39 17.12 10.67
N GLY A 56 -11.70 16.97 11.79
CA GLY A 56 -11.91 15.87 12.75
C GLY A 56 -11.01 14.64 12.50
N LEU A 57 -10.13 14.67 11.50
CA LEU A 57 -9.17 13.59 11.28
C LEU A 57 -7.99 13.73 12.27
N HIS A 58 -7.70 12.66 13.00
CA HIS A 58 -6.62 12.61 13.97
C HIS A 58 -5.55 11.63 13.51
N GLY A 59 -4.29 12.02 13.64
CA GLY A 59 -3.14 11.25 13.21
C GLY A 59 -2.33 10.68 14.37
N VAL A 60 -1.03 10.59 14.16
CA VAL A 60 -0.02 10.14 15.13
C VAL A 60 -0.16 10.92 16.45
N LEU A 61 -0.04 10.19 17.57
CA LEU A 61 -0.27 10.70 18.93
C LEU A 61 -1.66 11.32 19.16
N GLY A 62 -2.63 11.07 18.28
CA GLY A 62 -3.96 11.66 18.38
C GLY A 62 -3.99 13.17 18.06
N GLY A 63 -2.94 13.71 17.45
CA GLY A 63 -2.91 15.11 17.03
C GLY A 63 -3.82 15.38 15.83
N PRO A 64 -4.38 16.58 15.67
CA PRO A 64 -5.23 16.92 14.54
C PRO A 64 -4.41 16.94 13.23
N VAL A 65 -5.02 16.46 12.15
CA VAL A 65 -4.46 16.56 10.80
C VAL A 65 -4.92 17.87 10.16
N ARG A 66 -3.95 18.64 9.67
CA ARG A 66 -4.18 19.95 9.04
C ARG A 66 -3.62 20.01 7.62
N PRO A 67 -4.29 20.74 6.71
CA PRO A 67 -3.81 20.91 5.35
C PRO A 67 -2.81 22.08 5.26
N ILE A 68 -1.77 21.89 4.45
CA ILE A 68 -0.91 22.96 3.92
C ILE A 68 -1.14 23.00 2.41
N ARG A 69 -1.79 24.06 1.93
CA ARG A 69 -2.03 24.26 0.49
C ARG A 69 -0.86 25.03 -0.12
N HIS A 70 -0.29 24.50 -1.20
CA HIS A 70 0.81 25.14 -1.92
C HIS A 70 0.96 24.58 -3.33
N ALA A 71 1.28 25.41 -4.32
CA ALA A 71 1.57 25.00 -5.71
C ALA A 71 0.48 24.16 -6.40
N GLY A 72 -0.80 24.28 -5.99
CA GLY A 72 -1.90 23.44 -6.51
C GLY A 72 -1.96 22.04 -5.90
N LEU A 73 -1.26 21.83 -4.79
CA LEU A 73 -1.24 20.59 -4.00
C LEU A 73 -1.64 20.89 -2.55
N VAL A 74 -2.05 19.84 -1.84
CA VAL A 74 -2.33 19.88 -0.40
C VAL A 74 -1.49 18.83 0.30
N ALA A 75 -0.59 19.26 1.17
CA ALA A 75 0.07 18.36 2.12
C ALA A 75 -0.79 18.21 3.37
N HIS A 76 -1.08 16.97 3.76
CA HIS A 76 -1.79 16.64 5.00
C HIS A 76 -0.77 16.34 6.08
N VAL A 77 -0.72 17.18 7.11
CA VAL A 77 0.33 17.15 8.13
C VAL A 77 -0.22 17.14 9.55
N GLY A 78 0.60 16.73 10.50
CA GLY A 78 0.33 16.83 11.94
C GLY A 78 1.58 17.25 12.70
N GLU A 79 1.40 17.77 13.90
CA GLU A 79 2.53 18.17 14.76
C GLU A 79 2.97 17.02 15.65
N VAL A 80 4.28 16.81 15.73
CA VAL A 80 4.89 15.75 16.54
C VAL A 80 6.06 16.32 17.34
N PRO A 81 6.31 15.84 18.57
CA PRO A 81 7.36 16.40 19.40
C PRO A 81 8.73 15.90 18.93
N LEU A 82 9.70 16.80 18.79
CA LEU A 82 11.03 16.48 18.24
C LEU A 82 11.90 15.65 19.20
N ASP A 83 11.54 15.59 20.48
CA ASP A 83 12.18 14.71 21.46
C ASP A 83 11.88 13.21 21.24
N GLN A 84 10.85 12.88 20.45
CA GLN A 84 10.51 11.53 20.02
C GLN A 84 10.78 11.32 18.52
N PHE A 85 10.47 12.32 17.70
CA PHE A 85 10.53 12.23 16.24
C PHE A 85 11.78 12.84 15.60
N GLY A 86 12.70 13.39 16.40
CA GLY A 86 14.03 13.79 15.95
C GLY A 86 14.96 12.59 15.72
N GLU A 87 15.98 12.77 14.87
CA GLU A 87 16.92 11.72 14.39
C GLU A 87 17.39 10.73 15.47
N GLY A 88 17.89 11.25 16.60
CA GLY A 88 18.48 10.43 17.67
C GLY A 88 17.46 9.59 18.43
N PRO A 89 16.41 10.19 19.02
CA PRO A 89 15.31 9.46 19.66
C PRO A 89 14.57 8.50 18.72
N LEU A 90 14.30 8.94 17.49
CA LEU A 90 13.51 8.18 16.53
C LEU A 90 14.14 6.82 16.22
N ARG A 91 15.46 6.79 16.01
CA ARG A 91 16.17 5.53 15.73
C ARG A 91 15.94 4.47 16.83
N ARG A 92 15.87 4.89 18.09
CA ARG A 92 15.61 4.00 19.22
C ARG A 92 14.15 3.57 19.29
N LEU A 93 13.22 4.50 19.05
CA LEU A 93 11.79 4.19 19.04
C LEU A 93 11.38 3.31 17.85
N LEU A 94 12.11 3.34 16.74
CA LEU A 94 11.93 2.42 15.62
C LEU A 94 12.29 0.95 15.95
N GLU A 95 13.02 0.71 17.05
CA GLU A 95 13.29 -0.63 17.57
C GLU A 95 12.16 -1.12 18.50
N ASP A 96 11.27 -0.23 18.94
CA ASP A 96 10.08 -0.55 19.73
C ASP A 96 8.91 -0.87 18.80
N LEU A 97 8.58 -2.16 18.70
CA LEU A 97 7.55 -2.65 17.77
C LEU A 97 6.16 -2.11 18.10
N ASP A 98 5.81 -1.94 19.37
CA ASP A 98 4.49 -1.47 19.78
C ASP A 98 4.32 0.00 19.42
N TRP A 99 5.39 0.79 19.62
CA TRP A 99 5.41 2.19 19.20
C TRP A 99 5.30 2.32 17.68
N VAL A 100 6.09 1.55 16.92
CA VAL A 100 6.05 1.54 15.45
C VAL A 100 4.68 1.14 14.94
N GLU A 101 4.06 0.11 15.52
CA GLU A 101 2.71 -0.31 15.16
C GLU A 101 1.69 0.82 15.39
N GLY A 102 1.76 1.48 16.55
CA GLY A 102 0.88 2.62 16.86
C GLY A 102 1.01 3.76 15.85
N VAL A 103 2.24 4.15 15.52
CA VAL A 103 2.52 5.19 14.52
C VAL A 103 2.06 4.76 13.13
N ALA A 104 2.34 3.53 12.73
CA ALA A 104 1.94 2.99 11.43
C ALA A 104 0.42 2.94 11.28
N ARG A 105 -0.30 2.50 12.31
CA ARG A 105 -1.78 2.44 12.33
C ARG A 105 -2.39 3.84 12.22
N ALA A 106 -1.88 4.80 12.98
CA ALA A 106 -2.36 6.18 12.93
C ALA A 106 -2.09 6.83 11.57
N HIS A 107 -0.89 6.64 11.01
CA HIS A 107 -0.57 7.10 9.66
C HIS A 107 -1.50 6.47 8.62
N HIS A 108 -1.69 5.16 8.69
CA HIS A 108 -2.53 4.42 7.75
C HIS A 108 -3.98 4.92 7.78
N HIS A 109 -4.54 5.11 8.98
CA HIS A 109 -5.90 5.64 9.15
C HIS A 109 -6.10 6.99 8.43
N VAL A 110 -5.14 7.90 8.56
CA VAL A 110 -5.18 9.20 7.88
C VAL A 110 -5.16 9.02 6.36
N VAL A 111 -4.27 8.18 5.86
CA VAL A 111 -4.10 7.96 4.43
C VAL A 111 -5.33 7.26 3.82
N GLU A 112 -5.93 6.28 4.48
CA GLU A 112 -7.16 5.62 4.02
C GLU A 112 -8.32 6.60 3.94
N ALA A 113 -8.49 7.46 4.96
CA ALA A 113 -9.53 8.48 4.96
C ALA A 113 -9.37 9.46 3.77
N LEU A 114 -8.13 9.81 3.42
CA LEU A 114 -7.83 10.65 2.27
C LEU A 114 -8.06 9.92 0.93
N ALA A 115 -7.64 8.64 0.85
CA ALA A 115 -7.84 7.80 -0.33
C ALA A 115 -9.32 7.61 -0.69
N ALA A 116 -10.17 7.51 0.33
CA ALA A 116 -11.62 7.43 0.15
C ALA A 116 -12.24 8.71 -0.44
N ALA A 117 -11.57 9.86 -0.29
CA ALA A 117 -12.03 11.15 -0.80
C ALA A 117 -11.49 11.49 -2.20
N GLY A 118 -10.41 10.85 -2.64
CA GLY A 118 -9.82 11.10 -3.96
C GLY A 118 -8.38 10.64 -4.11
N PRO A 119 -7.70 11.04 -5.20
CA PRO A 119 -6.31 10.68 -5.46
C PRO A 119 -5.39 11.15 -4.33
N VAL A 120 -4.59 10.23 -3.80
CA VAL A 120 -3.67 10.49 -2.69
C VAL A 120 -2.29 9.91 -2.99
N ALA A 121 -1.26 10.66 -2.61
CA ALA A 121 0.13 10.24 -2.63
C ALA A 121 0.62 10.05 -1.20
N PRO A 122 0.47 8.84 -0.62
CA PRO A 122 1.05 8.51 0.67
C PRO A 122 2.57 8.73 0.64
N VAL A 123 3.11 9.38 1.68
CA VAL A 123 4.56 9.47 1.87
C VAL A 123 5.05 8.34 2.77
N ARG A 124 6.37 8.14 2.81
CA ARG A 124 6.97 7.12 3.69
C ARG A 124 6.64 7.43 5.15
N LEU A 125 6.42 6.36 5.92
CA LEU A 125 6.22 6.46 7.37
C LEU A 125 7.37 7.25 8.00
N VAL A 126 7.04 8.12 8.95
CA VAL A 126 8.00 8.94 9.70
C VAL A 126 8.76 9.95 8.82
N THR A 127 8.10 10.52 7.82
CA THR A 127 8.62 11.70 7.11
C THR A 127 8.33 12.96 7.94
N VAL A 128 9.34 13.49 8.63
CA VAL A 128 9.21 14.64 9.54
C VAL A 128 10.09 15.80 9.10
N TYR A 129 9.52 17.00 9.06
CA TYR A 129 10.18 18.26 8.75
C TYR A 129 10.30 19.14 9.99
N THR A 130 11.27 20.04 10.03
CA THR A 130 11.44 20.94 11.20
C THR A 130 10.47 22.11 11.20
N GLY A 131 9.71 22.31 10.12
CA GLY A 131 8.72 23.39 9.98
C GLY A 131 7.96 23.31 8.66
N GLU A 132 6.87 24.08 8.57
CA GLU A 132 5.97 24.07 7.40
C GLU A 132 6.63 24.59 6.12
N ASP A 133 7.57 25.53 6.22
CA ASP A 133 8.21 26.11 5.04
C ASP A 133 8.99 25.05 4.25
N GLN A 134 9.58 24.07 4.94
CA GLN A 134 10.21 22.93 4.27
C GLN A 134 9.20 22.05 3.51
N VAL A 135 7.96 21.95 4.01
CA VAL A 135 6.87 21.24 3.33
C VAL A 135 6.42 22.03 2.11
N ARG A 136 6.27 23.36 2.21
CA ARG A 136 5.95 24.22 1.05
C ARG A 136 7.02 24.13 -0.02
N ASP A 137 8.28 24.25 0.37
CA ASP A 137 9.43 24.11 -0.52
C ASP A 137 9.48 22.73 -1.20
N LEU A 138 9.12 21.66 -0.49
CA LEU A 138 8.98 20.33 -1.08
C LEU A 138 7.90 20.31 -2.16
N LEU A 139 6.71 20.83 -1.85
CA LEU A 139 5.57 20.85 -2.77
C LEU A 139 5.89 21.67 -4.02
N ASP A 140 6.60 22.79 -3.88
CA ASP A 140 7.01 23.61 -5.02
C ASP A 140 8.02 22.87 -5.91
N ARG A 141 9.11 22.37 -5.33
CA ARG A 141 10.17 21.67 -6.08
C ARG A 141 9.71 20.38 -6.77
N ARG A 142 8.78 19.66 -6.14
CA ARG A 142 8.30 18.34 -6.61
C ARG A 142 6.88 18.41 -7.17
N ARG A 143 6.40 19.61 -7.52
CA ARG A 143 5.04 19.85 -7.99
C ARG A 143 4.64 18.90 -9.12
N ASP A 144 5.43 18.89 -10.19
CA ASP A 144 5.11 18.14 -11.40
C ASP A 144 5.18 16.63 -11.15
N ASP A 145 6.16 16.17 -10.36
CA ASP A 145 6.25 14.77 -9.95
C ASP A 145 5.03 14.31 -9.17
N PHE A 146 4.54 15.13 -8.22
CA PHE A 146 3.32 14.82 -7.48
C PHE A 146 2.09 14.85 -8.40
N ALA A 147 2.00 15.80 -9.32
CA ALA A 147 0.89 15.89 -10.27
C ALA A 147 0.80 14.65 -11.17
N ASP A 148 1.92 14.24 -11.76
CA ASP A 148 2.00 13.04 -12.62
C ASP A 148 1.66 11.77 -11.84
N LEU A 149 2.18 11.66 -10.62
CA LEU A 149 1.94 10.53 -9.73
C LEU A 149 0.46 10.46 -9.32
N LEU A 150 -0.14 11.58 -8.92
CA LEU A 150 -1.55 11.67 -8.53
C LEU A 150 -2.47 11.33 -9.71
N ALA A 151 -2.15 11.82 -10.91
CA ALA A 151 -2.87 11.44 -12.14
C ALA A 151 -2.76 9.95 -12.45
N ARG A 152 -1.59 9.35 -12.18
CA ARG A 152 -1.36 7.91 -12.34
C ARG A 152 -2.13 7.05 -11.34
N VAL A 153 -2.48 7.53 -10.16
CA VAL A 153 -3.21 6.73 -9.17
C VAL A 153 -4.68 7.12 -9.02
N ALA A 154 -5.10 8.19 -9.70
CA ALA A 154 -6.47 8.69 -9.62
C ALA A 154 -7.49 7.63 -10.02
N GLY A 155 -8.42 7.34 -9.11
CA GLY A 155 -9.53 6.41 -9.33
C GLY A 155 -9.11 4.94 -9.45
N ARG A 156 -7.90 4.57 -9.03
CA ARG A 156 -7.38 3.20 -9.14
C ARG A 156 -7.18 2.55 -7.77
N HIS A 157 -7.25 1.23 -7.72
CA HIS A 157 -7.07 0.44 -6.52
C HIS A 157 -5.70 -0.23 -6.50
N GLU A 158 -5.01 -0.20 -5.35
CA GLU A 158 -3.84 -1.05 -5.13
C GLU A 158 -4.26 -2.38 -4.50
N TRP A 159 -3.95 -3.48 -5.18
CA TRP A 159 -4.12 -4.85 -4.69
C TRP A 159 -2.77 -5.48 -4.34
N GLY A 160 -2.67 -6.00 -3.12
CA GLY A 160 -1.54 -6.80 -2.68
C GLY A 160 -1.78 -8.28 -2.97
N VAL A 161 -0.78 -8.97 -3.53
CA VAL A 161 -0.82 -10.40 -3.77
C VAL A 161 0.38 -11.07 -3.12
N LYS A 162 0.12 -12.05 -2.27
CA LYS A 162 1.15 -12.92 -1.70
C LYS A 162 0.90 -14.35 -2.14
N ALA A 163 1.92 -15.05 -2.61
CA ALA A 163 1.82 -16.47 -2.92
C ALA A 163 2.84 -17.27 -2.12
N TYR A 164 2.40 -18.38 -1.56
CA TYR A 164 3.17 -19.25 -0.69
C TYR A 164 3.13 -20.69 -1.18
N VAL A 165 4.21 -21.42 -0.95
CA VAL A 165 4.27 -22.85 -1.22
C VAL A 165 4.72 -23.58 0.03
N THR A 166 3.94 -24.59 0.43
CA THR A 166 4.25 -25.39 1.61
C THR A 166 5.51 -26.21 1.40
N ARG A 167 6.49 -26.05 2.29
CA ARG A 167 7.69 -26.87 2.27
C ARG A 167 7.34 -28.29 2.70
N ALA A 168 7.50 -29.26 1.80
CA ALA A 168 7.34 -30.67 2.16
C ALA A 168 8.29 -31.03 3.34
N ALA A 169 7.72 -31.53 4.43
CA ALA A 169 8.48 -31.96 5.60
C ALA A 169 9.57 -32.99 5.19
N PRO A 170 10.75 -32.99 5.82
CA PRO A 170 11.70 -34.07 5.62
C PRO A 170 11.04 -35.42 5.92
N PRO A 171 11.28 -36.44 5.06
CA PRO A 171 10.78 -37.78 5.35
C PRO A 171 11.32 -38.18 6.73
N ALA A 172 10.42 -38.60 7.62
CA ALA A 172 10.81 -39.15 8.91
C ALA A 172 11.82 -40.29 8.67
N PRO A 173 12.87 -40.43 9.51
CA PRO A 173 13.79 -41.54 9.39
C PRO A 173 13.00 -42.84 9.56
N THR A 174 12.73 -43.51 8.44
CA THR A 174 12.05 -44.81 8.44
C THR A 174 12.99 -45.79 9.11
N ALA A 175 12.52 -46.47 10.15
CA ALA A 175 13.26 -47.52 10.84
C ALA A 175 13.85 -48.51 9.81
N GLU A 176 15.13 -48.83 9.98
CA GLU A 176 15.90 -49.63 9.01
C GLU A 176 15.20 -50.97 8.72
N PRO A 177 14.96 -51.31 7.44
CA PRO A 177 14.52 -52.66 7.09
C PRO A 177 15.70 -53.64 7.28
N ALA A 178 15.42 -54.78 7.90
CA ALA A 178 16.38 -55.86 8.12
C ALA A 178 17.10 -56.27 6.82
N PRO A 179 18.38 -56.69 6.88
CA PRO A 179 19.21 -56.86 5.69
C PRO A 179 18.74 -58.05 4.84
N GLY A 180 17.96 -57.76 3.80
CA GLY A 180 17.68 -58.67 2.69
C GLY A 180 18.83 -58.63 1.67
N ARG A 181 19.33 -59.80 1.27
CA ARG A 181 20.42 -59.95 0.30
C ARG A 181 19.99 -59.45 -1.09
N GLY A 182 20.48 -58.27 -1.49
CA GLY A 182 20.26 -57.70 -2.83
C GLY A 182 21.12 -56.46 -3.09
N SER A 183 22.26 -56.67 -3.74
CA SER A 183 23.09 -55.79 -4.59
C SER A 183 23.14 -54.24 -4.43
N THR A 184 23.04 -53.64 -3.24
CA THR A 184 23.55 -52.27 -2.99
C THR A 184 23.94 -52.12 -1.52
N SER A 185 25.12 -51.57 -1.22
CA SER A 185 25.52 -51.34 0.18
C SER A 185 24.51 -50.40 0.88
N PRO A 186 24.18 -50.62 2.17
CA PRO A 186 23.20 -49.79 2.89
C PRO A 186 23.49 -48.28 2.81
N GLY A 187 24.77 -47.89 2.78
CA GLY A 187 25.22 -46.50 2.61
C GLY A 187 24.95 -45.93 1.22
N THR A 188 25.15 -46.72 0.15
CA THR A 188 24.84 -46.29 -1.22
C THR A 188 23.34 -46.11 -1.44
N ALA A 189 22.51 -47.00 -0.88
CA ALA A 189 21.05 -46.90 -0.95
C ALA A 189 20.52 -45.67 -0.17
N TYR A 190 21.11 -45.36 0.99
CA TYR A 190 20.80 -44.14 1.74
C TYR A 190 21.18 -42.87 0.97
N LEU A 191 22.39 -42.80 0.40
CA LEU A 191 22.84 -41.65 -0.38
C LEU A 191 22.01 -41.45 -1.66
N GLN A 192 21.61 -42.54 -2.34
CA GLN A 192 20.71 -42.47 -3.49
C GLN A 192 19.32 -41.93 -3.11
N ARG A 193 18.72 -42.42 -2.02
CA ARG A 193 17.44 -41.88 -1.49
C ARG A 193 17.55 -40.42 -1.11
N ARG A 194 18.65 -40.03 -0.44
CA ARG A 194 18.91 -38.63 -0.06
C ARG A 194 19.06 -37.73 -1.28
N LYS A 195 19.81 -38.18 -2.31
CA LYS A 195 19.98 -37.43 -3.57
C LYS A 195 18.68 -37.30 -4.35
N ALA A 196 17.86 -38.36 -4.41
CA ALA A 196 16.55 -38.32 -5.04
C ALA A 196 15.59 -37.37 -4.31
N SER A 197 15.59 -37.38 -2.97
CA SER A 197 14.78 -36.46 -2.15
C SER A 197 15.20 -35.00 -2.29
N LEU A 198 16.50 -34.71 -2.44
CA LEU A 198 16.98 -33.34 -2.71
C LEU A 198 16.55 -32.87 -4.10
N ARG A 199 16.70 -33.72 -5.13
CA ARG A 199 16.27 -33.40 -6.50
C ARG A 199 14.77 -33.16 -6.59
N SER A 200 13.95 -34.02 -5.97
CA SER A 200 12.49 -33.83 -5.98
C SER A 200 12.08 -32.52 -5.32
N ARG A 201 12.80 -32.08 -4.28
CA ARG A 201 12.57 -30.78 -3.63
C ARG A 201 12.97 -29.60 -4.53
N GLU A 202 14.10 -29.69 -5.20
CA GLU A 202 14.55 -28.69 -6.17
C GLU A 202 13.56 -28.56 -7.34
N ASP A 203 13.00 -29.69 -7.81
CA ASP A 203 12.03 -29.70 -8.90
C ASP A 203 10.69 -29.09 -8.47
N VAL A 204 10.20 -29.41 -7.27
CA VAL A 204 9.01 -28.76 -6.68
C VAL A 204 9.23 -27.25 -6.53
N TRP A 205 10.41 -26.84 -6.06
CA TRP A 205 10.75 -25.43 -5.92
C TRP A 205 10.81 -24.70 -7.26
N ARG A 206 11.41 -25.33 -8.28
CA ARG A 206 11.48 -24.77 -9.64
C ARG A 206 10.08 -24.60 -10.22
N ALA A 207 9.23 -25.62 -10.10
CA ALA A 207 7.85 -25.57 -10.58
C ALA A 207 7.02 -24.48 -9.86
N ALA A 208 7.22 -24.32 -8.54
CA ALA A 208 6.60 -23.27 -7.75
C ALA A 208 7.02 -21.86 -8.21
N ALA A 209 8.33 -21.64 -8.40
CA ALA A 209 8.85 -20.37 -8.91
C ALA A 209 8.29 -20.05 -10.31
N GLU A 210 8.30 -21.03 -11.23
CA GLU A 210 7.72 -20.86 -12.57
C GLU A 210 6.22 -20.56 -12.52
N ARG A 211 5.48 -21.17 -11.59
CA ARG A 211 4.05 -20.88 -11.40
C ARG A 211 3.84 -19.46 -10.88
N ALA A 212 4.65 -19.00 -9.93
CA ALA A 212 4.62 -17.63 -9.41
C ALA A 212 4.95 -16.59 -10.50
N GLU A 213 5.91 -16.89 -11.38
CA GLU A 213 6.23 -16.05 -12.54
C GLU A 213 5.05 -15.93 -13.51
N ARG A 214 4.37 -17.06 -13.81
CA ARG A 214 3.16 -17.05 -14.64
C ARG A 214 2.01 -16.28 -13.99
N LEU A 215 1.83 -16.43 -12.68
CA LEU A 215 0.83 -15.66 -11.93
C LEU A 215 1.11 -14.16 -12.05
N HIS A 216 2.36 -13.73 -11.81
CA HIS A 216 2.72 -12.32 -11.93
C HIS A 216 2.49 -11.77 -13.33
N ALA A 217 2.87 -12.53 -14.36
CA ALA A 217 2.65 -12.13 -15.75
C ALA A 217 1.15 -11.96 -16.05
N ALA A 218 0.31 -12.93 -15.67
CA ALA A 218 -1.13 -12.86 -15.86
C ALA A 218 -1.77 -11.66 -15.16
N LEU A 219 -1.37 -11.38 -13.91
CA LEU A 219 -1.85 -10.20 -13.17
C LEU A 219 -1.33 -8.88 -13.80
N GLY A 220 -0.13 -8.90 -14.38
CA GLY A 220 0.48 -7.75 -15.05
C GLY A 220 -0.24 -7.32 -16.33
N GLU A 221 -0.90 -8.24 -17.04
CA GLU A 221 -1.74 -7.92 -18.22
C GLU A 221 -3.06 -7.22 -17.82
N ILE A 222 -3.48 -7.40 -16.56
CA ILE A 222 -4.71 -6.82 -16.03
C ILE A 222 -4.43 -5.47 -15.35
N ALA A 223 -3.33 -5.39 -14.62
CA ALA A 223 -2.95 -4.20 -13.88
C ALA A 223 -2.41 -3.10 -14.80
N VAL A 224 -2.75 -1.84 -14.49
CA VAL A 224 -2.12 -0.65 -15.09
C VAL A 224 -0.64 -0.59 -14.74
N ALA A 225 -0.26 -1.10 -13.57
CA ALA A 225 1.12 -1.25 -13.16
C ALA A 225 1.28 -2.38 -12.13
N GLY A 226 2.39 -3.11 -12.21
CA GLY A 226 2.77 -4.12 -11.22
C GLY A 226 4.15 -3.82 -10.62
N ARG A 227 4.32 -4.12 -9.33
CA ARG A 227 5.62 -4.11 -8.62
C ARG A 227 5.81 -5.40 -7.85
N ARG A 228 7.05 -5.90 -7.86
CA ARG A 228 7.47 -7.01 -7.01
C ARG A 228 8.23 -6.47 -5.81
N HIS A 229 7.80 -6.89 -4.64
CA HIS A 229 8.49 -6.67 -3.38
C HIS A 229 9.36 -7.88 -3.06
N ARG A 230 10.38 -7.68 -2.21
CA ARG A 230 11.17 -8.81 -1.73
C ARG A 230 10.25 -9.76 -0.95
N PRO A 231 10.35 -11.10 -1.16
CA PRO A 231 9.65 -12.05 -0.32
C PRO A 231 10.01 -11.82 1.15
N GLN A 232 9.01 -11.77 2.03
CA GLN A 232 9.25 -11.67 3.47
C GLN A 232 9.98 -12.92 3.97
N ASP A 233 10.91 -12.74 4.90
CA ASP A 233 11.67 -13.85 5.49
C ASP A 233 10.72 -14.81 6.23
N PRO A 234 10.75 -16.13 5.93
CA PRO A 234 9.93 -17.12 6.62
C PRO A 234 10.00 -17.05 8.15
N GLN A 235 11.14 -16.62 8.71
CA GLN A 235 11.35 -16.52 10.17
C GLN A 235 10.39 -15.53 10.86
N LEU A 236 9.89 -14.53 10.14
CA LEU A 236 8.93 -13.54 10.66
C LEU A 236 7.46 -14.02 10.60
N SER A 237 7.18 -15.07 9.82
CA SER A 237 5.79 -15.50 9.54
C SER A 237 5.29 -16.65 10.41
N GLY A 238 6.18 -17.37 11.10
CA GLY A 238 5.83 -18.59 11.84
C GLY A 238 5.31 -19.75 10.97
N ARG A 239 5.22 -19.58 9.64
CA ARG A 239 4.76 -20.59 8.67
C ARG A 239 5.95 -21.40 8.15
N ASN A 240 5.74 -22.69 7.92
CA ASN A 240 6.67 -23.54 7.16
C ASN A 240 6.58 -23.31 5.63
N ASP A 241 5.76 -22.34 5.22
CA ASP A 241 5.52 -21.99 3.83
C ASP A 241 6.58 -20.98 3.36
N VAL A 242 7.03 -21.13 2.12
CA VAL A 242 7.97 -20.20 1.50
C VAL A 242 7.19 -19.26 0.60
N MET A 243 7.35 -17.95 0.83
CA MET A 243 6.77 -16.93 -0.02
C MET A 243 7.51 -16.90 -1.37
N VAL A 244 6.77 -17.12 -2.46
CA VAL A 244 7.29 -17.14 -3.83
C VAL A 244 6.87 -15.90 -4.63
N LEU A 245 5.83 -15.19 -4.19
CA LEU A 245 5.42 -13.91 -4.74
C LEU A 245 5.01 -12.96 -3.62
N ASN A 246 5.48 -11.72 -3.71
CA ASN A 246 4.99 -10.58 -2.95
C ASN A 246 4.86 -9.43 -3.95
N GLY A 247 3.65 -9.15 -4.40
CA GLY A 247 3.38 -8.19 -5.47
C GLY A 247 2.36 -7.15 -5.05
N ALA A 248 2.47 -5.97 -5.63
CA ALA A 248 1.46 -4.92 -5.59
C ALA A 248 1.05 -4.57 -7.02
N TYR A 249 -0.24 -4.38 -7.24
CA TYR A 249 -0.83 -4.15 -8.56
C TYR A 249 -1.81 -3.01 -8.50
N LEU A 250 -1.66 -2.04 -9.41
CA LEU A 250 -2.58 -0.92 -9.57
C LEU A 250 -3.61 -1.30 -10.64
N VAL A 251 -4.87 -1.38 -10.27
CA VAL A 251 -5.95 -1.91 -11.11
C VAL A 251 -7.05 -0.87 -11.25
N ASP A 252 -7.61 -0.75 -12.45
CA ASP A 252 -8.80 0.07 -12.68
C ASP A 252 -10.02 -0.64 -12.05
N PRO A 253 -10.92 0.05 -11.32
CA PRO A 253 -11.97 -0.61 -10.52
C PRO A 253 -12.93 -1.51 -11.32
N ASP A 254 -13.12 -1.24 -12.61
CA ASP A 254 -13.93 -2.06 -13.52
C ASP A 254 -13.28 -3.42 -13.82
N ARG A 255 -11.97 -3.56 -13.61
CA ARG A 255 -11.20 -4.80 -13.79
C ARG A 255 -10.94 -5.57 -12.49
N ASP A 256 -11.41 -5.09 -11.34
CA ASP A 256 -11.21 -5.76 -10.04
C ASP A 256 -11.72 -7.22 -10.05
N GLY A 257 -12.87 -7.46 -10.68
CA GLY A 257 -13.43 -8.81 -10.81
C GLY A 257 -12.60 -9.73 -11.72
N GLU A 258 -12.08 -9.19 -12.82
CA GLU A 258 -11.17 -9.91 -13.73
C GLU A 258 -9.86 -10.27 -13.01
N PHE A 259 -9.32 -9.31 -12.24
CA PHE A 259 -8.10 -9.48 -11.46
C PHE A 259 -8.25 -10.58 -10.39
N ALA A 260 -9.35 -10.56 -9.63
CA ALA A 260 -9.64 -11.59 -8.63
C ALA A 260 -9.82 -12.98 -9.27
N ALA A 261 -10.53 -13.07 -10.40
CA ALA A 261 -10.72 -14.33 -11.12
C ALA A 261 -9.39 -14.91 -11.66
N ALA A 262 -8.51 -14.05 -12.18
CA ALA A 262 -7.18 -14.46 -12.63
C ALA A 262 -6.34 -15.02 -11.47
N LEU A 263 -6.43 -14.42 -10.28
CA LEU A 263 -5.77 -14.93 -9.07
C LEU A 263 -6.30 -16.31 -8.67
N ASP A 264 -7.62 -16.48 -8.66
CA ASP A 264 -8.28 -17.72 -8.24
C ASP A 264 -7.93 -18.91 -9.14
N ALA A 265 -7.68 -18.68 -10.43
CA ALA A 265 -7.21 -19.70 -11.37
C ALA A 265 -5.84 -20.30 -10.98
N PHE A 266 -5.06 -19.60 -10.16
CA PHE A 266 -3.74 -20.07 -9.70
C PHE A 266 -3.76 -20.70 -8.31
N ARG A 267 -4.86 -20.59 -7.55
CA ARG A 267 -5.02 -21.24 -6.25
C ARG A 267 -4.98 -22.77 -6.40
N GLY A 268 -4.40 -23.45 -5.41
CA GLY A 268 -4.30 -24.91 -5.40
C GLY A 268 -2.97 -25.42 -5.98
N GLU A 269 -2.90 -26.74 -6.22
CA GLU A 269 -1.66 -27.41 -6.68
C GLU A 269 -0.42 -27.14 -5.80
N GLY A 270 -0.63 -26.96 -4.49
CA GLY A 270 0.44 -26.66 -3.53
C GLY A 270 0.84 -25.19 -3.45
N MET A 271 0.11 -24.28 -4.10
CA MET A 271 0.26 -22.83 -3.96
C MET A 271 -0.95 -22.22 -3.25
N ASP A 272 -0.69 -21.58 -2.12
CA ASP A 272 -1.64 -20.72 -1.42
C ASP A 272 -1.45 -19.27 -1.90
N VAL A 273 -2.54 -18.56 -2.16
CA VAL A 273 -2.49 -17.20 -2.71
C VAL A 273 -3.39 -16.31 -1.87
N GLU A 274 -2.88 -15.20 -1.39
CA GLU A 274 -3.60 -14.22 -0.59
C GLU A 274 -3.76 -12.94 -1.40
N LEU A 275 -4.99 -12.42 -1.45
CA LEU A 275 -5.31 -11.10 -1.99
C LEU A 275 -5.61 -10.17 -0.82
N THR A 276 -5.00 -8.99 -0.81
CA THR A 276 -5.28 -7.96 0.20
C THR A 276 -5.57 -6.63 -0.48
N GLY A 277 -6.48 -5.85 0.11
CA GLY A 277 -6.88 -4.54 -0.41
C GLY A 277 -8.40 -4.43 -0.60
N PRO A 278 -8.87 -3.41 -1.33
CA PRO A 278 -8.06 -2.40 -2.00
C PRO A 278 -7.39 -1.46 -0.98
N TRP A 279 -6.10 -1.16 -1.18
CA TRP A 279 -5.32 -0.26 -0.33
C TRP A 279 -5.12 1.10 -0.99
N ALA A 280 -4.74 2.10 -0.19
CA ALA A 280 -4.12 3.31 -0.71
C ALA A 280 -2.83 2.97 -1.49
N PRO A 281 -2.47 3.75 -2.52
CA PRO A 281 -1.46 3.36 -3.52
C PRO A 281 0.02 3.47 -3.07
N TYR A 282 0.36 3.05 -1.85
CA TYR A 282 1.70 3.15 -1.24
C TYR A 282 2.83 2.66 -2.15
N SER A 283 2.62 1.54 -2.84
CA SER A 283 3.65 0.92 -3.69
C SER A 283 3.92 1.75 -4.93
N PHE A 284 2.97 2.58 -5.35
CA PHE A 284 3.02 3.36 -6.58
C PHE A 284 3.27 4.86 -6.35
N THR A 285 3.25 5.32 -5.08
CA THR A 285 3.41 6.73 -4.73
C THR A 285 4.71 7.08 -4.00
N SER A 286 5.58 6.10 -3.75
CA SER A 286 6.86 6.35 -3.08
C SER A 286 7.82 7.17 -3.96
N LEU A 287 7.84 8.48 -3.76
CA LEU A 287 8.93 9.35 -4.19
C LEU A 287 10.09 9.23 -3.20
N ASP A 288 11.33 9.14 -3.69
CA ASP A 288 12.50 9.17 -2.81
C ASP A 288 12.76 10.61 -2.37
N LEU A 289 12.04 11.04 -1.33
CA LEU A 289 12.10 12.41 -0.78
C LEU A 289 13.43 12.71 -0.07
N GLY A 290 14.32 11.72 0.07
CA GLY A 290 15.46 11.74 0.99
C GLY A 290 16.86 11.88 0.38
N SER A 291 17.01 12.43 -0.84
CA SER A 291 18.34 12.53 -1.48
C SER A 291 18.72 13.86 -2.12
N ASP A 292 18.08 14.98 -1.75
CA ASP A 292 18.63 16.31 -2.02
C ASP A 292 19.16 16.95 -0.74
N ARG A 293 20.44 17.34 -0.79
CA ARG A 293 21.16 18.04 0.28
C ARG A 293 20.46 19.34 0.61
N GLY A 294 19.57 19.31 1.61
CA GLY A 294 18.86 20.50 2.07
C GLY A 294 17.75 20.22 3.07
N GLY A 295 18.10 19.85 4.31
CA GLY A 295 17.29 20.23 5.48
C GLY A 295 16.27 19.25 6.03
N GLY A 296 16.12 18.03 5.52
CA GLY A 296 15.40 16.97 6.24
C GLY A 296 16.29 16.39 7.34
N ALA A 297 15.91 16.55 8.61
CA ALA A 297 16.48 15.70 9.66
C ALA A 297 16.09 14.25 9.31
N ARG A 298 17.09 13.39 9.13
CA ARG A 298 16.87 11.95 8.94
C ARG A 298 16.54 11.27 10.26
#